data_AF-A0E6T0-F1
#
_entry.id   AF-A0E6T0-F1
#
_cell.length_a   1.000
_cell.length_b   1.000
_cell.length_c   1.000
_cell.angle_alpha   90.00
_cell.angle_beta   90.00
_cell.angle_gamma   90.00
#
_symmetry.space_group_name_H-M   'P 1'
#
loop_
_entity.id
_entity.type
_entity.pdbx_description
1 polymer ?
#
loop_
_entity_poly.entity_id
_entity_poly.type
_entity_poly.pdbx_seq_one_letter_code
_entity_poly.pdbx_strand_id
1 'polypeptide(L)'
;MSNIKVFCRIRPLNQKETSLISYIIREQTLQIGEQKFTFDKILDSNTTQQEVYDEIGKPIIDQVLQGFNATLLMYGQTSSGKTYTMIGGSTLTRNHQKNHQ
;
A
#
# COMPACT_ATOMS: atom_id res chain seq x y z
N MET A 1 3.74 16.23 -18.75
CA MET A 1 4.28 15.36 -17.69
C MET A 1 3.08 14.83 -16.91
N SER A 2 2.85 13.53 -16.87
CA SER A 2 1.72 12.97 -16.11
C SER A 2 2.05 12.94 -14.61
N ASN A 3 1.19 13.50 -13.77
CA ASN A 3 1.32 13.47 -12.31
C ASN A 3 0.72 12.19 -11.69
N ILE A 4 0.53 11.14 -12.49
CA ILE A 4 -0.03 9.87 -12.03
C ILE A 4 1.14 8.93 -11.77
N LYS A 5 1.27 8.48 -10.53
CA LYS A 5 2.20 7.42 -10.12
C LYS A 5 1.42 6.19 -9.70
N VAL A 6 1.90 5.02 -10.12
CA VAL A 6 1.31 3.72 -9.82
C VAL A 6 2.31 2.92 -8.98
N PHE A 7 1.90 2.60 -7.76
CA PHE A 7 2.68 1.79 -6.82
C PHE A 7 2.06 0.40 -6.73
N CYS A 8 2.90 -0.63 -6.81
CA CYS A 8 2.47 -2.01 -6.53
C CYS A 8 2.88 -2.38 -5.11
N ARG A 9 1.90 -2.70 -4.25
CA ARG A 9 2.17 -3.17 -2.89
C ARG A 9 1.83 -4.64 -2.76
N ILE A 10 2.82 -5.44 -2.37
CA ILE A 10 2.69 -6.87 -2.16
C ILE A 10 2.46 -7.11 -0.68
N ARG A 11 1.36 -7.77 -0.33
CA ARG A 11 1.13 -8.19 1.06
C ARG A 11 1.93 -9.45 1.38
N PRO A 12 2.28 -9.68 2.66
CA PRO A 12 2.76 -10.98 3.11
C PRO A 12 1.83 -12.12 2.67
N LEU A 13 2.43 -13.21 2.17
CA LEU A 13 1.71 -14.43 1.82
C LEU A 13 1.31 -15.18 3.09
N ASN A 14 0.10 -15.74 3.08
CA ASN A 14 -0.32 -16.66 4.14
C ASN A 14 0.32 -18.04 3.93
N GLN A 15 0.34 -18.87 4.99
CA GLN A 15 0.94 -20.22 4.93
C GLN A 15 0.40 -21.08 3.78
N LYS A 16 -0.90 -20.97 3.47
CA LYS A 16 -1.55 -21.69 2.36
C LYS A 16 -1.16 -21.19 0.98
N GLU A 17 -0.68 -19.95 0.86
CA GLU A 17 -0.38 -19.27 -0.41
C GLU A 17 1.09 -19.42 -0.80
N THR A 18 1.96 -19.61 0.18
CA THR A 18 3.43 -19.64 0.02
C THR A 18 3.87 -20.72 -0.98
N SER A 19 3.17 -21.85 -1.04
CA SER A 19 3.46 -22.95 -1.97
C SER A 19 2.79 -22.81 -3.34
N LEU A 20 1.87 -21.86 -3.51
CA LEU A 20 1.03 -21.73 -4.71
C LEU A 20 1.42 -20.56 -5.61
N ILE A 21 2.08 -19.54 -5.05
CA ILE A 21 2.36 -18.29 -5.75
C ILE A 21 3.85 -17.99 -5.69
N SER A 22 4.48 -17.89 -6.85
CA SER A 22 5.85 -17.41 -7.02
C SER A 22 5.87 -16.13 -7.86
N TYR A 23 6.65 -15.14 -7.42
CA TYR A 23 6.91 -13.93 -8.19
C TYR A 23 8.37 -13.51 -8.02
N ILE A 24 8.89 -12.72 -8.96
CA ILE A 24 10.23 -12.17 -8.91
C ILE A 24 10.12 -10.65 -9.00
N ILE A 25 10.79 -9.95 -8.09
CA ILE A 25 10.93 -8.49 -8.15
C ILE A 25 12.33 -8.18 -8.69
N ARG A 26 12.39 -7.34 -9.73
CA ARG A 26 13.64 -6.75 -10.23
C ARG A 26 13.42 -5.25 -10.40
N GLU A 27 14.02 -4.48 -9.49
CA GLU A 27 13.84 -3.02 -9.43
C GLU A 27 12.34 -2.65 -9.36
N GLN A 28 11.82 -2.01 -10.41
CA GLN A 28 10.44 -1.56 -10.57
C GLN A 28 9.55 -2.55 -11.33
N THR A 29 10.08 -3.74 -11.65
CA THR A 29 9.38 -4.77 -12.43
C THR A 29 9.02 -5.99 -11.59
N LEU A 30 7.74 -6.34 -11.57
CA LEU A 30 7.19 -7.56 -10.99
C LEU A 30 6.98 -8.59 -12.10
N GLN A 31 7.51 -9.79 -11.91
CA GLN A 31 7.30 -10.92 -12.81
C GLN A 31 6.47 -12.02 -12.13
N ILE A 32 5.38 -12.44 -12.79
CA ILE A 32 4.52 -13.54 -12.37
C ILE A 32 4.42 -14.52 -13.54
N GLY A 33 5.01 -15.71 -13.39
CA GLY A 33 5.21 -16.63 -14.52
C GLY A 33 6.07 -15.97 -15.61
N GLU A 34 5.54 -15.89 -16.83
CA GLU A 34 6.19 -15.23 -17.97
C GLU A 34 5.82 -13.75 -18.12
N GLN A 35 4.79 -13.28 -17.40
CA GLN A 35 4.29 -11.91 -17.51
C GLN A 35 5.10 -10.95 -16.64
N LYS A 36 5.41 -9.77 -17.19
CA LYS A 36 6.16 -8.70 -16.51
C LYS A 36 5.33 -7.44 -16.44
N PHE A 37 5.34 -6.80 -15.28
CA PHE A 37 4.59 -5.58 -14.98
C PHE A 37 5.54 -4.54 -14.38
N THR A 38 5.60 -3.35 -14.96
CA THR A 38 6.45 -2.25 -14.47
C THR A 38 5.60 -1.18 -13.81
N PHE A 39 6.06 -0.68 -12.66
CA PHE A 39 5.40 0.31 -11.83
C PHE A 39 6.38 1.46 -11.51
N ASP A 40 5.91 2.57 -10.94
CA ASP A 40 6.82 3.61 -10.44
C ASP A 40 7.61 3.13 -9.22
N LYS A 41 7.04 2.21 -8.43
CA LYS A 41 7.73 1.51 -7.35
C LYS A 41 6.98 0.25 -6.96
N ILE A 42 7.74 -0.76 -6.52
CA ILE A 42 7.22 -1.97 -5.89
C ILE A 42 7.56 -1.91 -4.41
N LEU A 43 6.53 -2.01 -3.57
CA LEU A 43 6.61 -2.12 -2.12
C LEU A 43 6.41 -3.60 -1.79
N ASP A 44 7.50 -4.29 -1.44
CA ASP A 44 7.49 -5.73 -1.21
C ASP A 44 6.76 -6.13 0.08
N SER A 45 6.70 -7.43 0.34
CA SER A 45 6.03 -7.97 1.53
C SER A 45 6.67 -7.57 2.86
N ASN A 46 7.91 -7.07 2.86
CA ASN A 46 8.59 -6.62 4.07
C ASN A 46 8.34 -5.14 4.34
N THR A 47 7.76 -4.42 3.38
CA THR A 47 7.49 -2.99 3.49
C THR A 47 6.42 -2.71 4.55
N THR A 48 6.80 -1.95 5.56
CA THR A 48 5.97 -1.57 6.71
C THR A 48 4.94 -0.50 6.34
N GLN A 49 3.92 -0.32 7.19
CA GLN A 49 2.95 0.78 7.02
C GLN A 49 3.62 2.16 7.05
N GLN A 50 4.64 2.33 7.89
CA GLN A 50 5.35 3.60 8.02
C GLN A 50 6.10 3.94 6.73
N GLU A 51 6.82 2.98 6.15
CA GLU A 51 7.51 3.17 4.87
C GLU A 51 6.54 3.48 3.72
N VAL A 52 5.36 2.84 3.69
CA VAL A 52 4.32 3.19 2.71
C VAL A 52 3.83 4.63 2.88
N TYR A 53 3.62 5.07 4.13
CA TYR A 53 3.22 6.44 4.42
C TYR A 53 4.32 7.44 4.02
N ASP A 54 5.57 7.18 4.38
CA ASP A 54 6.67 8.09 4.08
C ASP A 54 6.91 8.22 2.56
N GLU A 55 6.73 7.13 1.82
CA GLU A 55 6.92 7.11 0.37
C GLU A 55 5.76 7.74 -0.41
N ILE A 56 4.51 7.46 -0.01
CA ILE A 56 3.31 7.82 -0.79
C ILE A 56 2.49 8.89 -0.08
N GLY A 57 2.18 8.68 1.19
CA GLY A 57 1.28 9.53 1.97
C GLY A 57 1.85 10.92 2.22
N LYS A 58 3.08 11.00 2.72
CA LYS A 58 3.73 12.25 3.10
C LYS A 58 3.85 13.23 1.92
N PRO A 59 4.34 12.85 0.72
CA PRO A 59 4.39 13.77 -0.41
C PRO A 59 3.01 14.26 -0.87
N ILE A 60 1.98 13.40 -0.78
CA ILE A 60 0.60 13.77 -1.11
C ILE A 60 0.07 14.80 -0.13
N ILE A 61 0.29 14.60 1.17
CA ILE A 61 -0.13 15.53 2.23
C ILE A 61 0.58 16.88 2.05
N ASP A 62 1.89 16.87 1.77
CA ASP A 62 2.67 18.09 1.55
C ASP A 62 2.11 18.91 0.38
N GLN A 63 1.64 18.26 -0.71
CA GLN A 63 0.97 18.94 -1.81
C GLN A 63 -0.39 19.51 -1.42
N VAL A 64 -1.18 18.76 -0.64
CA VAL A 64 -2.47 19.24 -0.14
C VAL A 64 -2.31 20.46 0.76
N LEU A 65 -1.30 20.47 1.64
CA LEU A 65 -0.97 21.62 2.50
C LEU A 65 -0.52 22.85 1.72
N GLN A 66 0.01 22.68 0.51
CA GLN A 66 0.36 23.76 -0.41
C GLN A 66 -0.84 24.26 -1.24
N GLY A 67 -2.03 23.69 -1.04
CA GLY A 67 -3.25 24.08 -1.74
C GLY A 67 -3.53 23.33 -3.04
N PHE A 68 -2.83 22.22 -3.31
CA PHE A 68 -3.11 21.36 -4.46
C PHE A 68 -4.16 20.29 -4.14
N ASN A 69 -4.96 19.94 -5.15
CA ASN A 69 -5.84 18.77 -5.05
C ASN A 69 -5.03 17.50 -5.28
N ALA A 70 -5.22 16.50 -4.42
CA ALA A 70 -4.59 15.20 -4.56
C ALA A 70 -5.62 14.06 -4.43
N THR A 71 -5.40 13.00 -5.19
CA THR A 71 -6.25 11.81 -5.20
C THR A 71 -5.38 10.57 -5.04
N LEU A 72 -5.71 9.74 -4.05
CA LEU A 72 -5.04 8.46 -3.79
C LEU A 72 -6.06 7.33 -3.93
N LEU A 73 -5.80 6.40 -4.86
CA LEU A 73 -6.68 5.28 -5.16
C LEU A 73 -5.98 3.96 -4.84
N MET A 74 -6.70 3.07 -4.15
CA MET A 74 -6.24 1.73 -3.83
C MET A 74 -7.02 0.74 -4.67
N TYR A 75 -6.31 0.00 -5.52
CA TYR A 75 -6.90 -0.99 -6.41
C TYR A 75 -6.46 -2.41 -6.07
N GLY A 76 -7.32 -3.40 -6.35
CA GLY A 76 -7.04 -4.82 -6.14
C GLY A 76 -8.26 -5.61 -5.67
N GLN A 77 -8.16 -6.94 -5.72
CA GLN A 77 -9.24 -7.84 -5.29
C GLN A 77 -9.52 -7.79 -3.78
N THR A 78 -10.62 -8.38 -3.33
CA THR A 78 -10.88 -8.60 -1.89
C THR A 78 -9.72 -9.38 -1.27
N SER A 79 -9.35 -9.02 -0.03
CA SER A 79 -8.18 -9.57 0.68
C SER A 79 -6.80 -9.19 0.11
N SER A 80 -6.70 -8.25 -0.83
CA SER A 80 -5.39 -7.79 -1.36
C SER A 80 -4.66 -6.78 -0.45
N GLY A 81 -5.29 -6.31 0.63
CA GLY A 81 -4.69 -5.35 1.56
C GLY A 81 -5.00 -3.87 1.29
N LYS A 82 -5.99 -3.53 0.46
CA LYS A 82 -6.43 -2.13 0.22
C LYS A 82 -6.76 -1.38 1.51
N THR A 83 -7.68 -1.92 2.31
CA THR A 83 -8.10 -1.32 3.60
C THR A 83 -6.92 -1.22 4.56
N TYR A 84 -6.12 -2.28 4.68
CA TYR A 84 -4.91 -2.27 5.50
C TYR A 84 -3.92 -1.17 5.08
N THR A 85 -3.77 -0.95 3.76
CA THR A 85 -2.90 0.11 3.24
C THR A 85 -3.41 1.51 3.59
N MET A 86 -4.71 1.77 3.40
CA MET A 86 -5.30 3.09 3.61
C MET A 86 -5.47 3.44 5.10
N ILE A 87 -5.95 2.49 5.91
CA ILE A 87 -6.37 2.77 7.29
C ILE A 87 -5.66 1.90 8.34
N GLY A 88 -4.76 1.00 7.94
CA GLY A 88 -4.04 0.09 8.84
C GLY A 88 -4.87 -1.10 9.32
N GLY A 89 -4.27 -1.91 10.19
CA GLY A 89 -4.94 -2.96 10.94
C GLY A 89 -5.63 -2.35 12.16
N SER A 90 -6.95 -2.23 12.10
CA SER A 90 -7.90 -1.87 13.19
C SER A 90 -7.27 -1.49 14.53
N THR A 91 -6.62 -0.32 14.56
CA THR A 91 -6.33 0.42 15.80
C THR A 91 -7.28 1.62 15.84
N LEU A 92 -8.57 1.34 15.72
CA LEU A 92 -9.58 2.20 16.33
C LEU A 92 -9.53 1.86 17.83
N THR A 93 -8.51 2.34 18.53
CA THR A 93 -8.55 2.39 20.00
C THR A 93 -9.77 3.21 20.37
N ARG A 94 -10.82 2.50 20.79
CA ARG A 94 -12.04 3.00 21.39
C ARG A 94 -11.71 3.63 22.76
N ASN A 95 -10.94 4.71 22.78
CA ASN A 95 -10.52 5.41 24.01
C ASN A 95 -11.40 6.64 24.33
N HIS A 96 -12.69 6.61 23.96
CA HIS A 96 -13.65 7.69 24.24
C HIS A 96 -14.85 7.29 25.12
N GLN A 97 -14.72 6.29 26.00
CA GLN A 97 -15.80 5.98 26.98
C GLN A 97 -15.32 5.60 28.40
N LYS A 98 -14.33 6.32 28.95
CA LYS A 98 -14.16 6.37 30.42
C LYS A 98 -13.92 7.81 30.85
N ASN A 99 -14.99 8.58 30.96
CA ASN A 99 -15.12 9.77 31.81
C ASN A 99 -16.59 10.21 31.74
N HIS A 100 -17.47 9.48 32.43
CA HIS A 100 -18.74 9.95 32.97
C HIS A 100 -19.41 8.78 33.71
N GLN A 101 -18.98 8.56 34.95
CA GLN A 101 -19.78 8.28 36.14
C GLN A 101 -18.84 8.10 37.33
#